data_AF-A0A946UPP2-F1
#
_entry.id   AF-A0A946UPP2-F1
#
_cell.length_a   1.000
_cell.length_b   1.000
_cell.length_c   1.000
_cell.angle_alpha   90.00
_cell.angle_beta   90.00
_cell.angle_gamma   90.00
#
_symmetry.space_group_name_H-M   'P 1'
#
loop_
_entity.id
_entity.type
_entity.pdbx_description
1 polymer ?
#
loop_
_entity_poly.entity_id
_entity_poly.type
_entity_poly.pdbx_seq_one_letter_code
_entity_poly.pdbx_strand_id
1 'polypeptide(L)'
;MPVRCHRIVVAAAALGALVAAAAARAQEPTSFISTGRAPPPGFEDLSGPQVTQVDVYFGGEFVTATMARFDFEAVELLAPREVVDAIPGVIEPDTVLAALSAIRRGRR
;
A
#
# COMPACT_ATOMS: atom_id res chain seq x y z
N MET A 1 26.81 43.77 62.68
CA MET A 1 26.58 42.73 63.72
C MET A 1 25.07 42.58 63.92
N PRO A 2 24.50 41.38 64.14
CA PRO A 2 24.25 40.39 63.08
C PRO A 2 22.80 39.80 63.08
N VAL A 3 22.50 39.08 61.98
CA VAL A 3 21.46 38.04 61.71
C VAL A 3 20.01 38.20 62.18
N ARG A 4 19.08 37.97 61.24
CA ARG A 4 18.29 36.72 61.19
C ARG A 4 17.75 36.46 59.78
N CYS A 5 18.09 35.27 59.27
CA CYS A 5 17.39 34.58 58.18
C CYS A 5 15.89 34.49 58.50
N HIS A 6 15.01 34.47 57.49
CA HIS A 6 13.91 33.51 57.37
C HIS A 6 13.62 33.30 55.87
N ARG A 7 13.55 32.03 55.50
CA ARG A 7 13.38 31.52 54.14
C ARG A 7 11.92 31.73 53.73
N ILE A 8 11.67 32.26 52.54
CA ILE A 8 10.39 32.05 51.85
C ILE A 8 10.71 31.58 50.44
N VAL A 9 10.47 30.29 50.21
CA VAL A 9 10.48 29.65 48.89
C VAL A 9 9.03 29.55 48.45
N VAL A 10 8.64 30.29 47.40
CA VAL A 10 7.46 30.03 46.55
C VAL A 10 7.76 30.73 45.20
N ALA A 11 8.36 30.09 44.19
CA ALA A 11 7.74 29.21 43.20
C ALA A 11 6.52 29.81 42.49
N ALA A 12 6.69 30.34 41.28
CA ALA A 12 5.66 30.26 40.24
C ALA A 12 6.24 30.64 38.88
N ALA A 13 6.50 29.61 38.07
CA ALA A 13 6.77 29.73 36.66
C ALA A 13 5.58 30.43 35.97
N ALA A 14 5.78 31.67 35.54
CA ALA A 14 4.75 32.44 34.84
C ALA A 14 5.37 33.26 33.70
N LEU A 15 6.14 32.59 32.82
CA LEU A 15 6.72 33.26 31.64
C LEU A 15 6.83 32.35 30.40
N GLY A 16 5.98 31.33 30.28
CA GLY A 16 6.02 30.36 29.18
C GLY A 16 4.73 30.21 28.37
N ALA A 17 3.70 31.02 28.65
CA ALA A 17 2.34 30.74 28.16
C ALA A 17 1.74 31.78 27.21
N LEU A 18 2.56 32.61 26.52
CA LEU A 18 2.02 33.70 25.70
C LEU A 18 2.27 33.62 24.17
N VAL A 19 2.93 32.59 23.63
CA VAL A 19 3.22 32.53 22.18
C VAL A 19 2.99 31.12 21.60
N ALA A 20 1.80 30.56 21.80
CA ALA A 20 1.40 29.31 21.13
C ALA A 20 -0.05 29.35 20.60
N ALA A 21 -0.67 30.52 20.48
CA ALA A 21 -2.08 30.66 20.10
C ALA A 21 -2.32 30.92 18.60
N ALA A 22 -1.29 30.99 17.75
CA ALA A 22 -1.44 31.39 16.34
C ALA A 22 -1.38 30.23 15.31
N ALA A 23 -1.17 28.99 15.74
CA ALA A 23 -1.05 27.83 14.84
C ALA A 23 -2.28 26.91 14.85
N ALA A 24 -3.44 27.38 15.34
CA ALA A 24 -4.71 26.71 15.14
C ALA A 24 -5.18 26.95 13.69
N ARG A 25 -4.52 26.29 12.73
CA ARG A 25 -5.08 26.17 11.38
C ARG A 25 -6.36 25.35 11.53
N ALA A 26 -7.49 25.96 11.20
CA ALA A 26 -8.76 25.25 11.04
C ALA A 26 -8.56 24.16 10.00
N GLN A 27 -8.31 22.95 10.46
CA GLN A 27 -8.37 21.77 9.62
C GLN A 27 -9.85 21.46 9.48
N GLU A 28 -10.46 21.94 8.39
CA GLU A 28 -11.83 21.57 8.07
C GLU A 28 -11.88 20.04 7.97
N PRO A 29 -12.81 19.37 8.67
CA PRO A 29 -12.97 17.95 8.51
C PRO A 29 -13.46 17.72 7.08
N THR A 30 -12.57 17.26 6.21
CA THR A 30 -12.93 16.79 4.88
C THR A 30 -13.85 15.59 5.07
N SER A 31 -15.16 15.84 5.09
CA SER A 31 -16.16 14.79 5.17
C SER A 31 -16.17 14.07 3.82
N PHE A 32 -15.65 12.85 3.80
CA PHE A 32 -15.85 11.95 2.68
C PHE A 32 -17.31 11.49 2.71
N ILE A 33 -18.16 12.09 1.88
CA ILE A 33 -19.55 11.66 1.73
C ILE A 33 -19.56 10.43 0.81
N SER A 34 -19.56 9.24 1.41
CA SER A 34 -19.88 8.01 0.69
C SER A 34 -21.39 7.95 0.50
N THR A 35 -21.88 8.47 -0.64
CA THR A 35 -23.28 8.20 -1.03
C THR A 35 -23.36 6.72 -1.38
N GLY A 36 -24.13 5.92 -0.64
CA GLY A 36 -24.34 4.48 -0.88
C GLY A 36 -25.06 4.13 -2.19
N ARG A 37 -24.90 4.96 -3.22
CA ARG A 37 -25.38 4.76 -4.58
C ARG A 37 -24.29 3.99 -5.34
N ALA A 38 -24.67 2.95 -6.06
CA ALA A 38 -23.75 2.27 -6.97
C ALA A 38 -23.02 3.31 -7.85
N PRO A 39 -21.73 3.10 -8.17
CA PRO A 39 -20.99 4.04 -8.99
C PRO A 39 -21.70 4.34 -10.32
N PRO A 40 -21.61 5.56 -10.85
CA PRO A 40 -22.11 5.86 -12.19
C PRO A 40 -21.51 4.90 -13.23
N PRO A 41 -22.20 4.62 -14.35
CA PRO A 41 -21.60 3.91 -15.47
C PRO A 41 -20.27 4.58 -15.89
N GLY A 42 -19.19 3.80 -16.07
CA GLY A 42 -17.84 4.32 -16.35
C GLY A 42 -17.01 4.71 -15.13
N PHE A 43 -17.51 4.48 -13.92
CA PHE A 43 -16.76 4.59 -12.66
C PHE A 43 -16.71 3.23 -11.97
N GLU A 44 -16.07 2.26 -12.60
CA GLU A 44 -15.96 0.91 -12.07
C GLU A 44 -15.11 0.90 -10.79
N ASP A 45 -15.43 -0.04 -9.91
CA ASP A 45 -14.60 -0.32 -8.75
C ASP A 45 -13.30 -1.01 -9.20
N LEU A 46 -12.21 -0.25 -9.18
CA LEU A 46 -10.87 -0.75 -9.53
C LEU A 46 -10.19 -1.52 -8.38
N SER A 47 -10.82 -1.59 -7.20
CA SER A 47 -10.29 -2.33 -6.05
C SER A 47 -10.56 -3.83 -6.12
N GLY A 48 -11.53 -4.24 -6.94
CA GLY A 48 -11.84 -5.65 -7.17
C GLY A 48 -10.85 -6.34 -8.13
N PRO A 49 -10.91 -7.68 -8.22
CA PRO A 49 -10.11 -8.44 -9.17
C PRO A 49 -10.41 -8.04 -10.63
N GLN A 50 -9.37 -7.77 -11.39
CA GLN A 50 -9.42 -7.40 -12.80
C GLN A 50 -8.73 -8.47 -13.64
N VAL A 51 -9.18 -8.61 -14.89
CA VAL A 51 -8.54 -9.53 -15.85
C VAL A 51 -8.00 -8.70 -17.01
N THR A 52 -6.71 -8.86 -17.28
CA THR A 52 -6.03 -8.16 -18.38
C THR A 52 -5.03 -9.07 -19.06
N GLN A 53 -4.67 -8.75 -20.30
CA GLN A 53 -3.51 -9.35 -20.95
C GLN A 53 -2.23 -8.76 -20.35
N VAL A 54 -1.24 -9.62 -20.12
CA VAL A 54 0.10 -9.26 -19.66
C VAL A 54 1.16 -9.88 -20.56
N ASP A 55 2.23 -9.14 -20.79
CA ASP A 55 3.41 -9.62 -21.52
C ASP A 55 4.38 -10.29 -20.54
N VAL A 56 4.89 -11.46 -20.91
CA VAL A 56 5.85 -12.23 -20.12
C VAL A 56 7.21 -12.15 -20.77
N TYR A 57 8.20 -11.74 -19.97
CA TYR A 57 9.59 -11.64 -20.37
C TYR A 57 10.45 -12.61 -19.55
N PHE A 58 11.44 -13.23 -20.20
CA PHE A 58 12.44 -14.08 -19.54
C PHE A 58 13.82 -13.72 -20.09
N GLY A 59 14.79 -13.48 -19.21
CA GLY A 59 16.14 -13.06 -19.63
C GLY A 59 16.19 -11.71 -20.37
N GLY A 60 15.15 -10.88 -20.27
CA GLY A 60 15.02 -9.62 -21.02
C GLY A 60 14.40 -9.76 -22.40
N GLU A 61 14.05 -10.97 -22.83
CA GLU A 61 13.38 -11.23 -24.10
C GLU A 61 11.88 -11.49 -23.88
N PHE A 62 11.07 -11.05 -24.83
CA PHE A 62 9.64 -11.36 -24.86
C PHE A 62 9.44 -12.85 -25.14
N VAL A 63 8.61 -13.50 -24.34
CA VAL A 63 8.34 -14.93 -24.44
C VAL A 63 6.93 -15.17 -24.97
N THR A 64 5.92 -14.59 -24.31
CA THR A 64 4.52 -14.75 -24.68
C THR A 64 3.66 -13.66 -24.03
N ALA A 65 2.43 -13.49 -24.50
CA ALA A 65 1.40 -12.68 -23.86
C ALA A 65 0.25 -13.58 -23.40
N THR A 66 -0.20 -13.45 -22.16
CA THR A 66 -1.26 -14.29 -21.59
C THR A 66 -2.22 -13.47 -20.73
N MET A 67 -3.39 -14.03 -20.43
CA MET A 67 -4.35 -13.39 -19.54
C MET A 67 -3.96 -13.62 -18.09
N ALA A 68 -4.01 -12.56 -17.28
CA ALA A 68 -3.81 -12.61 -15.85
C ALA A 68 -4.99 -11.97 -15.13
N ARG A 69 -5.36 -12.55 -13.99
CA ARG A 69 -6.23 -11.93 -13.01
C ARG A 69 -5.37 -11.25 -11.95
N PHE A 70 -5.65 -10.01 -11.60
CA PHE A 70 -4.91 -9.33 -10.55
C PHE A 70 -5.80 -8.47 -9.65
N ASP A 71 -5.35 -8.26 -8.43
CA ASP A 71 -5.87 -7.28 -7.48
C ASP A 71 -4.69 -6.62 -6.74
N PHE A 72 -4.96 -5.95 -5.62
CA PHE A 72 -3.91 -5.30 -4.82
C PHE A 72 -3.01 -6.27 -4.03
N GLU A 73 -3.36 -7.56 -3.97
CA GLU A 73 -2.62 -8.56 -3.20
C GLU A 73 -1.86 -9.55 -4.07
N ALA A 74 -2.41 -9.90 -5.24
CA ALA A 74 -1.88 -10.97 -6.08
C ALA A 74 -2.09 -10.74 -7.58
N VAL A 75 -1.26 -11.43 -8.36
CA VAL A 75 -1.40 -11.61 -9.80
C VAL A 75 -1.42 -13.11 -10.07
N GLU A 76 -2.46 -13.61 -10.71
CA GLU A 76 -2.65 -15.01 -11.08
C GLU A 76 -2.68 -15.14 -12.61
N LEU A 77 -1.76 -15.91 -13.18
CA LEU A 77 -1.81 -16.26 -14.59
C LEU A 77 -2.96 -17.23 -14.82
N LEU A 78 -3.83 -16.96 -15.80
CA LEU A 78 -4.95 -17.84 -16.11
C LEU A 78 -4.53 -19.10 -16.87
N ALA A 79 -3.39 -19.05 -17.57
CA ALA A 79 -2.80 -20.17 -18.29
C ALA A 79 -1.29 -20.31 -17.97
N PRO A 80 -0.91 -20.65 -16.73
CA PRO A 80 0.50 -20.68 -16.32
C PRO A 80 1.32 -21.72 -17.08
N ARG A 81 0.70 -22.80 -17.57
CA ARG A 81 1.38 -23.83 -18.37
C ARG A 81 1.86 -23.29 -19.72
N GLU A 82 1.07 -22.44 -20.38
CA GLU A 82 1.48 -21.81 -21.66
C GLU A 82 2.73 -20.95 -21.48
N VAL A 83 2.87 -20.31 -20.32
CA VAL A 83 4.06 -19.54 -19.99
C VAL A 83 5.27 -20.44 -19.78
N VAL A 84 5.13 -21.55 -19.03
CA VAL A 84 6.22 -22.51 -18.83
C VAL A 84 6.69 -23.11 -20.15
N ASP A 85 5.76 -23.49 -21.00
CA ASP A 85 6.06 -24.11 -22.31
C ASP A 85 6.76 -23.14 -23.27
N ALA A 86 6.54 -21.83 -23.10
CA ALA A 86 7.15 -20.79 -23.92
C ALA A 86 8.56 -20.41 -23.45
N ILE A 87 8.93 -20.68 -22.18
CA ILE A 87 10.27 -20.35 -21.67
C ILE A 87 11.30 -21.35 -22.21
N PRO A 88 12.35 -20.89 -22.92
CA PRO A 88 13.36 -21.79 -23.48
C PRO A 88 14.23 -22.38 -22.36
N GLY A 89 14.52 -23.68 -22.46
CA GLY A 89 15.51 -24.35 -21.60
C GLY A 89 15.06 -24.61 -20.16
N VAL A 90 13.76 -24.66 -19.88
CA VAL A 90 13.26 -25.05 -18.57
C VAL A 90 13.63 -26.51 -18.27
N ILE A 91 14.42 -26.71 -17.21
CA ILE A 91 14.92 -28.02 -16.78
C ILE A 91 13.81 -28.82 -16.07
N GLU A 92 13.04 -28.15 -15.21
CA GLU A 92 11.98 -28.76 -14.40
C GLU A 92 10.64 -28.03 -14.58
N PRO A 93 9.90 -28.30 -15.67
CA PRO A 93 8.69 -27.56 -16.01
C PRO A 93 7.60 -27.67 -14.94
N ASP A 94 7.46 -28.83 -14.30
CA ASP A 94 6.46 -29.03 -13.25
C ASP A 94 6.78 -28.21 -11.98
N THR A 95 8.07 -28.09 -11.62
CA THR A 95 8.51 -27.25 -10.49
C THR A 95 8.20 -25.77 -10.75
N VAL A 96 8.48 -25.29 -11.97
CA VAL A 96 8.19 -23.91 -12.37
C VAL A 96 6.67 -23.68 -12.42
N LEU A 97 5.91 -24.62 -13.00
CA LEU A 97 4.46 -24.54 -13.05
C LEU A 97 3.84 -24.46 -11.65
N ALA A 98 4.32 -25.28 -10.71
CA ALA A 98 3.88 -25.25 -9.32
C ALA A 98 4.19 -23.88 -8.67
N ALA A 99 5.37 -23.31 -8.94
CA ALA A 99 5.75 -22.01 -8.41
C ALA A 99 4.87 -20.86 -8.97
N LEU A 100 4.62 -20.85 -10.28
CA LEU A 100 3.76 -19.85 -10.94
C LEU A 100 2.30 -19.97 -10.48
N SER A 101 1.81 -21.19 -10.24
CA SER A 101 0.46 -21.43 -9.74
C SER A 101 0.31 -21.11 -8.24
N ALA A 102 1.43 -21.08 -7.50
CA ALA A 102 1.46 -20.80 -6.08
C ALA A 102 1.73 -19.31 -5.76
N ILE A 103 1.96 -18.46 -6.76
CA ILE A 103 2.07 -17.00 -6.59
C ILE A 103 0.70 -16.47 -6.13
N ARG A 104 0.53 -16.41 -4.81
CA ARG A 104 -0.70 -15.90 -4.19
C ARG A 104 -0.48 -15.06 -2.95
N ARG A 105 0.76 -14.65 -2.64
CA ARG A 105 1.03 -13.74 -1.52
C ARG A 105 2.44 -13.18 -1.53
N GLY A 106 2.56 -11.88 -1.27
CA GLY A 106 3.76 -11.31 -0.68
C GLY A 106 4.07 -12.03 0.63
N ARG A 107 5.10 -12.86 0.61
CA ARG A 107 5.66 -13.47 1.83
C ARG A 107 6.49 -12.39 2.52
N ARG A 108 5.92 -11.74 3.55
CA ARG A 108 6.71 -11.01 4.55
C ARG A 108 7.44 -12.00 5.44
#